data_AF-A0A7V9NP77-F1
#
_entry.id   AF-A0A7V9NP77-F1
#
_cell.length_a   1.000
_cell.length_b   1.000
_cell.length_c   1.000
_cell.angle_alpha   90.00
_cell.angle_beta   90.00
_cell.angle_gamma   90.00
#
_symmetry.space_group_name_H-M   'P 1'
#
loop_
_entity.id
_entity.type
_entity.pdbx_description
1 polymer ?
#
loop_
_entity_poly.entity_id
_entity_poly.type
_entity_poly.pdbx_seq_one_letter_code
_entity_poly.pdbx_strand_id
1 'polypeptide(L)' 'IKELSKTAVFVTHDLREAFVLGTRICLMDKGKIVLNDTPENFKKSDLPLARAYLETISVMEKEMRR' A
#
# COMPACT_ATOMS: atom_id res chain seq x y z
N ILE A 1 10.94 9.98 -11.41
CA ILE A 1 10.19 9.15 -12.40
C ILE A 1 8.96 9.88 -12.92
N LYS A 2 8.14 10.51 -12.07
CA LYS A 2 6.92 11.24 -12.49
C LYS A 2 7.22 12.33 -13.54
N GLU A 3 8.31 13.07 -13.38
CA GLU A 3 8.76 14.10 -14.34
C GLU A 3 9.37 13.51 -15.63
N LEU A 4 9.75 12.24 -15.63
CA LEU A 4 10.33 11.56 -16.80
C LEU A 4 9.25 10.96 -17.72
N SER A 5 7.96 11.07 -17.35
CA SER A 5 6.82 10.49 -18.09
C SER A 5 7.00 9.00 -18.43
N LYS A 6 7.53 8.22 -17.48
CA LYS A 6 7.71 6.76 -17.61
C LYS A 6 6.78 6.01 -16.66
N THR A 7 6.34 4.84 -17.10
CA THR A 7 5.67 3.87 -16.22
C THR A 7 6.73 3.10 -15.45
N ALA A 8 6.61 3.06 -14.13
CA ALA A 8 7.46 2.27 -13.26
C ALA A 8 6.61 1.36 -12.39
N VAL A 9 7.11 0.15 -12.14
CA VAL A 9 6.54 -0.80 -11.20
C VAL A 9 7.57 -0.97 -10.09
N PHE A 10 7.14 -0.73 -8.85
CA PHE A 10 7.95 -0.91 -7.66
C PHE A 10 7.34 -2.01 -6.81
N VAL A 11 8.15 -2.96 -6.38
CA VAL A 11 7.73 -4.09 -5.54
C VAL A 11 8.42 -3.94 -4.20
N THR A 12 7.63 -3.82 -3.15
CA THR A 12 8.10 -3.68 -1.77
C THR A 12 7.22 -4.49 -0.84
N HIS A 13 7.77 -4.87 0.30
CA HIS A 13 7.03 -5.47 1.41
C HIS A 13 6.60 -4.40 2.44
N ASP A 14 7.10 -3.17 2.32
CA ASP A 14 6.73 -2.04 3.18
C ASP A 14 5.60 -1.23 2.54
N LEU A 15 4.43 -1.29 3.16
CA LEU A 15 3.28 -0.55 2.65
C LEU A 15 3.40 0.97 2.80
N ARG A 16 4.20 1.49 3.74
CA ARG A 16 4.39 2.94 3.89
C ARG A 16 5.04 3.50 2.64
N GLU A 17 6.05 2.81 2.11
CA GLU A 17 6.69 3.17 0.84
C GLU A 17 5.68 3.12 -0.31
N ALA A 18 4.85 2.07 -0.36
CA ALA A 18 3.80 1.95 -1.37
C ALA A 18 2.79 3.11 -1.32
N PHE A 19 2.41 3.56 -0.12
CA PHE A 19 1.52 4.71 0.08
C PHE A 19 2.17 6.05 -0.26
N VAL A 20 3.47 6.22 -0.04
CA VAL A 20 4.20 7.46 -0.32
C VAL A 20 4.52 7.58 -1.81
N LEU A 21 4.89 6.49 -2.47
CA LEU A 21 5.40 6.49 -3.84
C LEU A 21 4.33 6.12 -4.88
N GLY A 22 3.36 5.30 -4.51
CA GLY A 22 2.42 4.69 -5.43
C GLY A 22 1.28 5.61 -5.86
N THR A 23 0.99 5.61 -7.16
CA THR A 23 -0.28 6.15 -7.69
C THR A 23 -1.40 5.10 -7.67
N ARG A 24 -1.01 3.82 -7.67
CA ARG A 24 -1.85 2.65 -7.43
C ARG A 24 -1.06 1.65 -6.58
N ILE A 25 -1.77 0.87 -5.78
CA ILE A 25 -1.23 -0.16 -4.90
C ILE A 25 -1.89 -1.48 -5.25
N CYS A 26 -1.05 -2.47 -5.57
CA CYS A 26 -1.46 -3.83 -5.86
C CYS A 26 -1.07 -4.74 -4.70
N LEU A 27 -2.07 -5.37 -4.07
CA LEU A 27 -1.86 -6.39 -3.05
C LEU A 27 -1.95 -7.78 -3.67
N MET A 28 -0.99 -8.62 -3.34
CA MET A 28 -0.95 -10.00 -3.82
C MET A 28 -1.02 -10.98 -2.65
N ASP A 29 -1.76 -12.07 -2.81
CA ASP A 29 -1.77 -13.22 -1.92
C ASP A 29 -1.71 -14.50 -2.74
N LYS A 30 -0.81 -15.43 -2.35
CA LYS A 30 -0.60 -16.73 -3.01
C LYS A 30 -0.52 -16.66 -4.54
N GLY A 31 0.22 -15.68 -5.05
CA GLY A 31 0.44 -15.48 -6.49
C GLY A 31 -0.73 -14.85 -7.24
N LYS A 32 -1.77 -14.37 -6.55
CA LYS A 32 -2.93 -13.69 -7.15
C LYS A 32 -3.02 -12.24 -6.68
N ILE A 33 -3.43 -11.36 -7.58
CA ILE A 33 -3.79 -9.98 -7.21
C ILE A 33 -5.15 -10.02 -6.52
N VAL A 34 -5.19 -9.57 -5.28
CA VAL A 34 -6.42 -9.55 -4.45
C VAL A 34 -6.98 -8.14 -4.28
N LEU A 35 -6.17 -7.10 -4.54
CA LEU A 35 -6.60 -5.70 -4.55
C LEU A 35 -5.67 -4.92 -5.48
N ASN A 36 -6.21 -4.00 -6.28
CA ASN A 36 -5.43 -3.10 -7.13
C ASN A 36 -6.15 -1.77 -7.30
N ASP A 37 -5.85 -0.81 -6.43
CA ASP A 37 -6.62 0.43 -6.33
C ASP A 37 -5.71 1.63 -6.02
N THR A 38 -6.28 2.83 -5.94
CA THR A 38 -5.55 4.01 -5.46
C THR A 38 -5.22 3.88 -3.97
N PRO A 39 -4.21 4.60 -3.47
CA PRO A 39 -3.94 4.71 -2.03
C PRO A 39 -5.18 5.02 -1.17
N GLU A 40 -6.03 5.93 -1.62
CA GLU A 40 -7.23 6.36 -0.90
C GLU A 40 -8.29 5.26 -0.82
N ASN A 41 -8.52 4.56 -1.93
CA ASN A 41 -9.47 3.46 -1.97
C ASN A 41 -8.94 2.22 -1.24
N PHE A 42 -7.64 1.96 -1.29
CA PHE A 42 -7.01 0.90 -0.50
C PHE A 42 -7.29 1.09 0.99
N LYS A 43 -7.14 2.32 1.51
CA LYS A 43 -7.44 2.66 2.92
C LYS A 43 -8.91 2.44 3.30
N LYS A 44 -9.83 2.45 2.32
CA LYS A 44 -11.27 2.23 2.51
C LYS A 44 -11.68 0.78 2.24
N SER A 45 -10.78 -0.09 1.76
CA SER A 45 -11.10 -1.46 1.38
C SER A 45 -11.50 -2.32 2.57
N ASP A 46 -12.62 -3.03 2.46
CA ASP A 46 -13.08 -3.99 3.48
C ASP A 46 -12.46 -5.38 3.35
N LEU A 47 -11.48 -5.56 2.45
CA LEU A 47 -10.74 -6.80 2.33
C LEU A 47 -9.98 -7.07 3.64
N PRO A 48 -10.17 -8.23 4.32
CA PRO A 48 -9.54 -8.51 5.60
C PRO A 48 -8.01 -8.40 5.56
N LEU A 49 -7.40 -8.86 4.47
CA LEU A 49 -5.95 -8.77 4.29
C LEU A 49 -5.49 -7.30 4.20
N ALA A 50 -6.19 -6.45 3.44
CA ALA A 50 -5.86 -5.03 3.36
C ALA A 50 -5.99 -4.33 4.72
N ARG A 51 -7.01 -4.70 5.53
CA ARG A 51 -7.19 -4.19 6.90
C ARG A 51 -6.05 -4.61 7.82
N ALA A 52 -5.68 -5.89 7.84
CA ALA A 52 -4.57 -6.38 8.65
C ALA A 52 -3.26 -5.65 8.34
N TYR A 53 -3.02 -5.36 7.06
CA TYR A 53 -1.88 -4.58 6.59
C TYR A 53 -1.90 -3.10 6.99
N LEU A 54 -3.08 -2.46 7.06
CA LEU A 54 -3.22 -1.08 7.51
C LEU A 54 -3.02 -0.95 9.03
N GLU A 55 -3.44 -1.96 9.80
CA GLU A 55 -3.29 -1.99 11.25
C GLU A 55 -1.82 -1.99 11.67
N THR A 56 -0.95 -2.72 10.97
CA THR A 56 0.49 -2.73 11.27
C THR A 56 1.12 -1.34 11.12
N ILE A 57 0.68 -0.56 10.13
CA ILE A 57 1.17 0.82 9.92
C ILE A 57 0.65 1.75 11.02
N SER A 58 -0.64 1.66 11.37
CA SER A 58 -1.25 2.55 12.38
C SER A 58 -0.69 2.34 13.78
N VAL A 59 -0.35 1.10 14.14
CA VAL A 59 0.31 0.78 15.41
C VAL A 59 1.70 1.43 15.44
N MET A 60 2.50 1.29 14.38
CA MET A 60 3.83 1.89 14.30
C MET A 60 3.82 3.41 14.40
N GLU A 61 2.87 4.10 13.73
CA GLU A 61 2.77 5.56 13.80
C GLU A 61 2.42 6.10 15.19
N LYS A 62 1.63 5.34 15.97
CA LYS A 62 1.25 5.71 17.34
C LYS A 62 2.39 5.49 18.34
N GLU A 63 3.21 4.47 18.14
CA GLU A 63 4.38 4.21 18.98
C GLU A 63 5.51 5.22 18.76
N MET A 64 5.71 5.68 17.52
CA MET A 64 6.77 6.65 17.18
C MET A 64 6.48 8.08 17.64
N ARG A 65 5.22 8.40 18.00
CA ARG A 65 4.81 9.71 18.56
C ARG A 65 4.81 9.75 20.09
N ARG A 66 5.27 8.70 20.76
CA ARG A 66 5.48 8.64 22.22
C ARG A 66 6.97 8.73 22.53
#